data_AF-A0A7D9JG77-F1
#
_entry.id   AF-A0A7D9JG77-F1
#
_cell.length_a   1.000
_cell.length_b   1.000
_cell.length_c   1.000
_cell.angle_alpha   90.00
_cell.angle_beta   90.00
_cell.angle_gamma   90.00
#
_symmetry.space_group_name_H-M   'P 1'
#
loop_
_entity.id
_entity.type
_entity.pdbx_description
1 polymer ?
#
loop_
_entity_poly.entity_id
_entity_poly.type
_entity_poly.pdbx_seq_one_letter_code
_entity_poly.pdbx_strand_id
1 'polypeptide(L)' 'MPSTAVYRTSTENLTKQRMKLVEMEANIEELEKKIGCGQIEEVIEQANDELSLAQKMSEWQPWGPLETEAPPDQWKWPI' A
#
# COMPACT_ATOMS: atom_id res chain seq x y z
N MET A 1 -13.35 -3.29 -3.25
CA MET A 1 -13.15 -1.91 -2.79
C MET A 1 -13.69 -0.90 -3.80
N PRO A 2 -14.29 0.22 -3.36
CA PRO A 2 -14.74 1.30 -4.24
C PRO A 2 -13.60 1.90 -5.06
N SER A 3 -13.90 2.37 -6.28
CA SER A 3 -12.93 3.09 -7.13
C SER A 3 -12.53 4.45 -6.57
N THR A 4 -13.33 5.00 -5.64
CA THR A 4 -13.05 6.26 -4.95
C THR A 4 -12.13 6.10 -3.73
N ALA A 5 -11.89 4.87 -3.27
CA ALA A 5 -11.06 4.62 -2.11
C ALA A 5 -9.60 4.96 -2.43
N VAL A 6 -9.00 5.87 -1.66
CA VAL A 6 -7.61 6.30 -1.85
C VAL A 6 -6.65 5.10 -1.78
N TYR A 7 -6.87 4.20 -0.83
CA TYR A 7 -6.08 2.97 -0.69
C TYR A 7 -6.03 2.17 -2.00
N ARG A 8 -7.20 1.94 -2.63
CA ARG A 8 -7.29 1.19 -3.89
C ARG A 8 -6.48 1.86 -4.99
N THR A 9 -6.66 3.16 -5.20
CA THR A 9 -5.98 3.89 -6.29
C THR A 9 -4.47 3.90 -6.09
N SER A 10 -4.01 4.10 -4.85
CA SER A 10 -2.58 4.10 -4.51
C SER A 10 -1.96 2.71 -4.71
N THR A 11 -2.57 1.65 -4.17
CA THR A 11 -2.06 0.28 -4.30
C THR A 11 -2.10 -0.19 -5.76
N GLU A 12 -3.14 0.14 -6.52
CA GLU A 12 -3.20 -0.19 -7.95
C GLU A 12 -2.07 0.48 -8.75
N ASN A 13 -1.79 1.76 -8.50
CA ASN A 13 -0.71 2.45 -9.20
C ASN A 13 0.66 1.86 -8.85
N LEU A 14 0.89 1.58 -7.56
CA LEU A 14 2.14 0.97 -7.09
C LEU A 14 2.35 -0.43 -7.70
N THR A 15 1.33 -1.28 -7.65
CA THR A 15 1.39 -2.65 -8.19
C THR A 15 1.57 -2.66 -9.70
N LYS A 16 0.87 -1.80 -10.44
CA LYS A 16 1.05 -1.67 -11.90
C LYS A 16 2.46 -1.19 -12.26
N GLN A 17 3.00 -0.22 -11.51
CA GLN A 17 4.37 0.25 -11.73
C GLN A 17 5.39 -0.87 -11.48
N ARG A 18 5.27 -1.58 -10.35
CA ARG A 18 6.16 -2.70 -10.02
C ARG A 18 6.07 -3.83 -11.05
N MET A 19 4.86 -4.21 -11.46
CA MET A 19 4.65 -5.21 -12.51
C MET A 19 5.34 -4.82 -13.82
N LYS A 20 5.17 -3.57 -14.26
CA LYS A 20 5.81 -3.06 -15.48
C LYS A 20 7.33 -3.12 -15.40
N LEU A 21 7.92 -2.84 -14.24
CA LEU A 21 9.37 -2.95 -14.05
C LEU A 21 9.85 -4.41 -14.15
N VAL A 22 9.12 -5.34 -13.54
CA VAL A 22 9.42 -6.79 -13.60
C VAL A 22 9.29 -7.34 -15.02
N GLU A 23 8.31 -6.88 -15.80
CA GLU A 23 8.14 -7.29 -17.21
C GLU A 23 9.22 -6.72 -18.13
N MET A 24 9.76 -5.53 -17.80
CA MET A 24 10.74 -4.83 -18.65
C MET A 24 12.18 -5.26 -18.38
N GLU A 25 12.53 -5.61 -17.14
CA GLU A 25 13.90 -5.86 -16.74
C GLU A 25 14.08 -7.33 -16.32
N ALA A 26 14.87 -8.08 -17.09
CA ALA A 26 15.21 -9.46 -16.76
C ALA A 26 16.40 -9.58 -15.79
N ASN A 27 17.18 -8.50 -15.62
CA ASN A 27 18.30 -8.49 -14.69
C ASN A 27 17.84 -8.10 -13.27
N ILE A 28 18.09 -8.99 -12.31
CA ILE A 28 17.70 -8.83 -10.90
C ILE A 28 18.33 -7.58 -10.28
N GLU A 29 19.64 -7.35 -10.46
CA GLU A 29 20.33 -6.22 -9.81
C GLU A 29 19.83 -4.85 -10.31
N GLU A 30 19.55 -4.73 -11.60
CA GLU A 30 19.00 -3.50 -12.17
C GLU A 30 17.53 -3.30 -11.81
N LEU A 31 16.76 -4.39 -11.69
CA LEU A 31 15.39 -4.36 -11.20
C LEU A 31 15.33 -3.87 -9.74
N GLU A 32 16.19 -4.39 -8.87
CA GLU A 32 16.29 -3.97 -7.46
C GLU A 32 16.61 -2.48 -7.34
N LYS A 33 17.58 -1.98 -8.12
CA LYS A 33 17.90 -0.54 -8.16
C LYS A 33 16.73 0.32 -8.63
N LYS A 34 15.97 -0.13 -9.64
CA LYS A 34 14.81 0.59 -10.17
C LYS A 34 13.64 0.61 -9.20
N ILE A 35 13.40 -0.49 -8.47
CA ILE A 35 12.34 -0.59 -7.47
C ILE A 35 12.73 0.17 -6.20
N GLY A 36 14.01 0.12 -5.79
CA GLY A 36 14.56 0.85 -4.66
C GLY A 36 13.97 0.44 -3.30
N CYS A 37 13.53 -0.82 -3.16
CA CYS A 37 12.83 -1.31 -1.96
C CYS A 37 13.54 -2.51 -1.30
N GLY A 38 14.88 -2.54 -1.35
CA GLY A 38 15.67 -3.64 -0.81
C GLY A 38 15.94 -4.74 -1.85
N GLN A 39 16.13 -5.97 -1.37
CA GLN A 39 16.35 -7.16 -2.19
C GLN A 39 15.04 -7.65 -2.82
N ILE A 40 15.12 -8.39 -3.93
CA ILE A 40 13.93 -8.87 -4.63
C ILE A 40 13.08 -9.82 -3.76
N GLU A 41 13.70 -10.59 -2.87
CA GLU A 41 13.01 -11.45 -1.91
C GLU A 41 12.14 -10.65 -0.94
N GLU A 42 12.66 -9.54 -0.42
CA GLU A 42 11.90 -8.62 0.46
C GLU A 42 10.73 -7.99 -0.29
N VAL A 43 10.89 -7.71 -1.58
CA VAL A 43 9.81 -7.19 -2.43
C VAL A 43 8.70 -8.23 -2.64
N ILE A 44 9.05 -9.52 -2.75
CA ILE A 44 8.07 -10.61 -2.83
C ILE A 44 7.31 -10.74 -1.51
N GLU A 45 8.01 -10.67 -0.37
CA GLU A 45 7.37 -10.68 0.96
C GLU A 45 6.40 -9.50 1.12
N GLN A 46 6.84 -8.28 0.78
CA GLN A 46 5.98 -7.09 0.75
C GLN A 46 4.75 -7.27 -0.14
N ALA A 47 4.87 -7.94 -1.29
CA ALA A 47 3.74 -8.19 -2.18
C ALA A 47 2.72 -9.16 -1.57
N ASN A 48 3.18 -10.19 -0.85
CA ASN A 48 2.31 -11.11 -0.11
C ASN A 48 1.62 -10.43 1.07
N ASP A 49 2.34 -9.58 1.79
CA ASP A 49 1.79 -8.79 2.89
C ASP A 49 0.75 -7.79 2.38
N GLU A 50 1.01 -7.09 1.27
CA GLU A 50 0.06 -6.18 0.65
C GLU A 50 -1.19 -6.92 0.15
N LEU A 51 -1.04 -8.13 -0.40
CA LEU A 51 -2.19 -8.95 -0.80
C LEU A 51 -3.05 -9.34 0.41
N SER A 52 -2.41 -9.76 1.51
CA SER A 52 -3.08 -10.09 2.77
C SER A 52 -3.75 -8.86 3.39
N LEU A 53 -3.10 -7.70 3.30
CA LEU A 53 -3.65 -6.42 3.74
C LEU A 53 -4.86 -6.02 2.90
N ALA A 54 -4.80 -6.15 1.58
CA ALA A 54 -5.90 -5.82 0.69
C ALA A 54 -7.16 -6.66 0.98
N GLN A 55 -6.99 -7.93 1.36
CA GLN A 55 -8.10 -8.78 1.82
C GLN A 55 -8.72 -8.22 3.10
N LYS A 56 -7.91 -7.91 4.12
CA LYS A 56 -8.37 -7.31 5.38
C LYS A 56 -9.03 -5.95 5.19
N MET A 57 -8.46 -5.10 4.34
CA MET A 57 -9.02 -3.80 3.98
C MET A 57 -10.39 -3.92 3.32
N SER A 58 -10.65 -5.02 2.61
CA SER A 58 -11.98 -5.29 2.05
C SER A 58 -13.03 -5.57 3.13
N GLU A 59 -12.62 -6.17 4.25
CA GLU A 59 -13.46 -6.44 5.41
C GLU A 59 -13.63 -5.19 6.29
N TRP A 60 -12.55 -4.45 6.53
CA TRP A 60 -12.56 -3.27 7.42
C TRP A 60 -13.23 -2.03 6.81
N GLN A 61 -13.25 -1.91 5.49
CA GLN A 61 -13.89 -0.80 4.78
C GLN A 61 -13.45 0.61 5.26
N PRO A 62 -12.13 0.89 5.36
CA PRO A 62 -11.60 2.12 5.98
C PRO A 62 -11.91 3.41 5.19
N TRP A 63 -12.46 3.29 3.98
CA TRP A 63 -12.88 4.42 3.16
C TRP A 63 -14.22 5.03 3.59
N GLY A 64 -14.87 4.46 4.61
CA GLY A 64 -16.07 5.02 5.22
C GLY A 64 -15.80 6.30 6.04
N PRO A 65 -16.86 6.95 6.54
CA PRO A 65 -16.71 8.01 7.54
C PRO A 65 -16.07 7.47 8.83
N LEU A 66 -15.49 8.37 9.63
CA LEU A 66 -14.97 8.02 10.95
C LEU A 66 -16.08 7.37 11.80
N GLU A 67 -15.78 6.23 12.40
CA GLU A 67 -16.72 5.51 13.25
C GLU A 67 -17.04 6.30 14.53
N THR A 68 -16.03 6.99 15.09
CA THR A 68 -16.16 7.84 16.28
C THR A 68 -15.38 9.13 16.12
N GLU A 69 -16.00 10.26 16.45
CA GLU A 69 -15.31 11.54 16.56
C GLU A 69 -14.41 11.58 17.79
N ALA A 70 -13.34 12.37 17.71
CA ALA A 70 -12.45 12.56 18.84
C ALA A 70 -13.15 13.36 19.96
N PRO A 71 -12.97 12.99 21.24
CA PRO A 71 -13.43 13.81 22.36
C PRO A 71 -12.80 15.22 22.32
N PRO A 72 -13.49 16.24 22.87
CA PRO A 72 -12.89 17.56 23.04
C PRO A 72 -11.60 17.45 23.86
N ASP A 73 -10.57 18.20 23.46
CA ASP A 73 -9.22 18.24 24.05
C ASP A 73 -8.33 16.98 23.88
N GLN A 74 -8.81 15.89 23.25
CA GLN A 74 -8.02 14.66 23.04
C GLN A 74 -6.69 14.90 22.30
N TRP A 75 -6.66 15.85 21.35
CA TRP A 75 -5.51 16.12 20.49
C TRP A 75 -4.92 17.53 20.69
N LYS A 76 -5.25 18.22 21.79
CA LYS A 76 -4.72 19.56 22.07
C LYS A 76 -3.30 19.47 22.65
N TRP A 77 -2.32 20.07 21.97
CA TRP A 77 -0.93 20.15 22.45
C TRP A 77 -0.21 21.43 21.98
N PRO A 78 0.54 22.13 22.86
CA PRO A 78 0.57 22.02 24.33
C PRO A 78 -0.73 22.57 24.97
N ILE A 79 -0.93 22.28 26.26
CA ILE A 79 -2.15 22.64 27.02
C ILE A 79 -2.29 24.17 27.14
#